data_AF-A0A8E2JPC4-F1
#
_entry.id   AF-A0A8E2JPC4-F1
#
_cell.length_a   1.000
_cell.length_b   1.000
_cell.length_c   1.000
_cell.angle_alpha   90.00
_cell.angle_beta   90.00
_cell.angle_gamma   90.00
#
_symmetry.space_group_name_H-M   'P 1'
#
loop_
_entity.id
_entity.type
_entity.pdbx_description
1 polymer ?
#
loop_
_entity_poly.entity_id
_entity_poly.type
_entity_poly.pdbx_seq_one_letter_code
_entity_poly.pdbx_strand_id
1 'polypeptide(L)'
;MTSYGRGAANTSKTYPAFSKLPLDPSHPPYSAWGLYGMEDELGTLNQLTLERTVAAAKEIKTGLRIGLNWGLEQMDYTGEFRETMKHEIFEIGKNMNVGEDDRIIFNTQTTKAGIVGRGVLLGFVSYAELNGIKYDPLDYCAIPLKAAKQIAAQSNFEFQAGFTRAFENASPELKKTTIAKSPFQYPGMESTFEVLEWLWNTRIAAVAGDCPGFEAWPPSEHVMHQILLAGFGMLIGEMFVLDELAAECERQKRWTFFFTSEPLNVKGGVASPPNALAML
;
A
#
# COMPACT_ATOMS: atom_id res chain seq x y z
N MET A 1 9.32 1.09 -31.83
CA MET A 1 9.31 2.14 -30.80
C MET A 1 8.04 2.97 -30.97
N THR A 2 6.98 2.66 -30.23
CA THR A 2 5.79 3.52 -30.16
C THR A 2 6.05 4.58 -29.09
N SER A 3 5.98 5.86 -29.47
CA SER A 3 6.09 6.98 -28.53
C SER A 3 4.85 7.01 -27.63
N TYR A 4 5.02 6.75 -26.34
CA TYR A 4 3.95 6.94 -25.35
C TYR A 4 3.63 8.43 -25.20
N GLY A 5 2.73 8.92 -26.06
CA GLY A 5 2.10 10.21 -25.87
C GLY A 5 1.27 10.16 -24.59
N ARG A 6 1.83 10.67 -23.50
CA ARG A 6 1.06 11.05 -22.30
C ARG A 6 0.15 12.20 -22.72
N GLY A 7 -1.03 11.87 -23.25
CA GLY A 7 -2.05 12.85 -23.59
C GLY A 7 -2.33 13.68 -22.34
N ALA A 8 -2.31 15.01 -22.46
CA ALA A 8 -2.57 15.89 -21.34
C ALA A 8 -3.97 15.58 -20.78
N ALA A 9 -4.03 14.98 -19.60
CA ALA A 9 -5.29 14.69 -18.92
C ALA A 9 -6.08 15.99 -18.81
N ASN A 10 -7.32 16.01 -19.32
CA ASN A 10 -8.05 17.25 -19.54
C ASN A 10 -8.32 17.97 -18.21
N THR A 11 -7.51 18.98 -17.90
CA THR A 11 -7.44 19.65 -16.59
C THR A 11 -8.66 20.48 -16.25
N SER A 12 -9.68 20.53 -17.13
CA SER A 12 -10.93 21.26 -16.91
C SER A 12 -11.96 20.52 -16.05
N LYS A 13 -11.85 19.18 -15.88
CA LYS A 13 -12.72 18.45 -14.94
C LYS A 13 -12.30 18.73 -13.50
N THR A 14 -13.15 19.42 -12.74
CA THR A 14 -13.01 19.51 -11.28
C THR A 14 -13.18 18.14 -10.65
N TYR A 15 -12.16 17.67 -9.93
CA TYR A 15 -12.25 16.43 -9.16
C TYR A 15 -13.41 16.51 -8.15
N PRO A 16 -14.35 15.55 -8.15
CA PRO A 16 -15.57 15.62 -7.36
C PRO A 16 -15.29 15.45 -5.86
N ALA A 17 -16.15 16.02 -5.01
CA ALA A 17 -16.20 15.62 -3.60
C ALA A 17 -16.81 14.22 -3.46
N PHE A 18 -16.47 13.49 -2.39
CA PHE A 18 -17.00 12.15 -2.12
C PHE A 18 -18.55 12.11 -2.10
N SER A 19 -19.17 13.14 -1.51
CA SER A 19 -20.63 13.38 -1.52
C SER A 19 -21.25 13.72 -2.90
N LYS A 20 -20.49 13.55 -3.99
CA LYS A 20 -20.93 13.60 -5.40
C LYS A 20 -20.63 12.31 -6.17
N LEU A 21 -20.30 11.23 -5.47
CA LEU A 21 -20.19 9.89 -6.04
C LEU A 21 -21.48 9.08 -5.76
N PRO A 22 -21.95 8.22 -6.68
CA PRO A 22 -21.36 7.95 -7.98
C PRO A 22 -21.61 9.07 -8.99
N LEU A 23 -20.72 9.17 -9.99
CA LEU A 23 -20.79 10.19 -11.05
C LEU A 23 -21.95 9.98 -12.04
N ASP A 24 -22.41 8.73 -12.17
CA ASP A 24 -23.65 8.36 -12.85
C ASP A 24 -24.52 7.59 -11.83
N PRO A 25 -25.80 7.95 -11.62
CA PRO A 25 -26.68 7.26 -10.67
C PRO A 25 -26.96 5.78 -10.97
N SER A 26 -26.61 5.28 -12.16
CA SER A 26 -26.70 3.86 -12.53
C SER A 26 -25.46 3.04 -12.16
N HIS A 27 -24.33 3.69 -11.83
CA HIS A 27 -23.12 3.01 -11.38
C HIS A 27 -23.19 2.63 -9.89
N PRO A 28 -22.36 1.68 -9.40
CA PRO A 28 -22.35 1.28 -7.99
C PRO A 28 -22.15 2.49 -7.05
N PRO A 29 -22.76 2.50 -5.84
CA PRO A 29 -22.57 3.56 -4.86
C PRO A 29 -21.10 3.89 -4.61
N TYR A 30 -20.80 5.18 -4.45
CA TYR A 30 -19.45 5.71 -4.20
C TYR A 30 -18.40 5.46 -5.32
N SER A 31 -18.80 4.95 -6.49
CA SER A 31 -17.87 4.74 -7.61
C SER A 31 -17.48 6.02 -8.36
N ALA A 32 -16.22 6.10 -8.76
CA ALA A 32 -15.64 7.20 -9.53
C ALA A 32 -15.59 6.92 -11.05
N TRP A 33 -16.33 5.92 -11.51
CA TRP A 33 -16.30 5.46 -12.91
C TRP A 33 -16.65 6.58 -13.89
N GLY A 34 -15.89 6.71 -14.97
CA GLY A 34 -16.03 7.79 -15.95
C GLY A 34 -15.31 9.10 -15.60
N LEU A 35 -14.65 9.20 -14.44
CA LEU A 35 -13.92 10.41 -14.03
C LEU A 35 -12.83 10.80 -15.05
N TYR A 36 -11.89 9.90 -15.33
CA TYR A 36 -10.82 10.09 -16.31
C TYR A 36 -11.19 9.60 -17.72
N GLY A 37 -12.28 8.83 -17.83
CA GLY A 37 -12.78 8.17 -19.04
C GLY A 37 -13.48 6.87 -18.64
N MET A 38 -14.19 6.22 -19.59
CA MET A 38 -14.72 4.86 -19.36
C MET A 38 -13.67 3.78 -19.68
N GLU A 39 -12.70 4.09 -20.54
CA GLU A 39 -11.56 3.23 -20.90
C GLU A 39 -10.33 3.44 -19.97
N ASP A 40 -10.53 3.97 -18.76
CA ASP A 40 -9.44 4.22 -17.81
C ASP A 40 -9.08 2.95 -17.02
N GLU A 41 -7.81 2.54 -17.10
CA GLU A 41 -7.24 1.41 -16.33
C GLU A 41 -6.37 1.87 -15.15
N LEU A 42 -6.24 3.18 -14.90
CA LEU A 42 -5.30 3.75 -13.91
C LEU A 42 -5.96 4.31 -12.65
N GLY A 43 -7.24 4.69 -12.68
CA GLY A 43 -7.98 5.12 -11.49
C GLY A 43 -7.31 6.32 -10.82
N THR A 44 -7.07 6.26 -9.50
CA THR A 44 -6.42 7.36 -8.78
C THR A 44 -4.92 7.50 -9.09
N LEU A 45 -4.27 6.57 -9.80
CA LEU A 45 -2.90 6.79 -10.30
C LEU A 45 -2.83 7.94 -11.32
N ASN A 46 -3.95 8.32 -11.95
CA ASN A 46 -4.04 9.55 -12.76
C ASN A 46 -3.75 10.84 -11.93
N GLN A 47 -3.75 10.77 -10.59
CA GLN A 47 -3.28 11.85 -9.73
C GLN A 47 -1.74 12.03 -9.79
N LEU A 48 -0.97 11.04 -10.25
CA LEU A 48 0.49 11.09 -10.39
C LEU A 48 0.91 11.79 -11.71
N THR A 49 0.42 13.02 -11.87
CA THR A 49 0.78 13.95 -12.95
C THR A 49 2.29 14.19 -13.01
N LEU A 50 2.83 14.45 -14.20
CA LEU A 50 4.27 14.74 -14.41
C LEU A 50 4.81 15.80 -13.45
N GLU A 51 4.04 16.86 -13.22
CA GLU A 51 4.37 17.99 -12.36
C GLU A 51 4.52 17.56 -10.89
N ARG A 52 3.67 16.63 -10.43
CA ARG A 52 3.74 16.06 -9.07
C ARG A 52 4.91 15.09 -8.92
N THR A 53 5.20 14.25 -9.92
CA THR A 53 6.39 13.38 -9.91
C THR A 53 7.69 14.20 -9.90
N VAL A 54 7.77 15.28 -10.69
CA VAL A 54 8.92 16.21 -10.69
C VAL A 54 8.98 17.01 -9.39
N ALA A 55 7.85 17.43 -8.81
CA ALA A 55 7.82 18.08 -7.50
C ALA A 55 8.31 17.13 -6.38
N ALA A 56 7.93 15.86 -6.43
CA ALA A 56 8.35 14.85 -5.46
C ALA A 56 9.86 14.60 -5.46
N ALA A 57 10.56 14.75 -6.59
CA ALA A 57 12.03 14.63 -6.62
C ALA A 57 12.74 15.64 -5.69
N LYS A 58 12.07 16.73 -5.28
CA LYS A 58 12.55 17.67 -4.26
C LYS A 58 12.54 17.10 -2.85
N GLU A 59 11.90 15.96 -2.62
CA GLU A 59 11.89 15.23 -1.36
C GLU A 59 13.15 14.36 -1.17
N ILE A 60 14.09 14.34 -2.12
CA ILE A 60 15.42 13.76 -1.91
C ILE A 60 16.33 14.86 -1.34
N LYS A 61 16.80 14.69 -0.10
CA LYS A 61 17.64 15.63 0.66
C LYS A 61 18.97 15.02 1.10
N THR A 62 18.97 13.74 1.45
CA THR A 62 20.14 13.00 1.93
C THR A 62 20.60 11.95 0.94
N GLY A 63 19.70 11.44 0.08
CA GLY A 63 19.99 10.32 -0.82
C GLY A 63 20.07 8.96 -0.11
N LEU A 64 19.66 8.92 1.17
CA LEU A 64 19.37 7.67 1.87
C LEU A 64 18.21 6.96 1.17
N ARG A 65 18.31 5.63 1.10
CA ARG A 65 17.44 4.74 0.32
C ARG A 65 17.01 3.59 1.21
N ILE A 66 15.73 3.52 1.52
CA ILE A 66 15.16 2.53 2.44
C ILE A 66 14.19 1.66 1.64
N GLY A 67 14.47 0.35 1.58
CA GLY A 67 13.60 -0.62 0.93
C GLY A 67 12.41 -0.95 1.84
N LEU A 68 11.20 -0.90 1.29
CA LEU A 68 9.96 -1.10 2.08
C LEU A 68 9.33 -2.50 1.86
N ASN A 69 10.12 -3.41 1.31
CA ASN A 69 9.69 -4.75 0.92
C ASN A 69 9.91 -5.72 2.07
N TRP A 70 8.87 -6.47 2.42
CA TRP A 70 9.03 -7.71 3.19
C TRP A 70 9.59 -8.80 2.27
N GLY A 71 10.47 -9.65 2.79
CA GLY A 71 11.03 -10.78 2.06
C GLY A 71 9.94 -11.78 1.67
N LEU A 72 10.01 -12.30 0.45
CA LEU A 72 8.94 -13.13 -0.13
C LEU A 72 8.75 -14.46 0.62
N GLU A 73 9.82 -14.89 1.29
CA GLU A 73 9.93 -16.07 2.14
C GLU A 73 9.51 -15.84 3.61
N GLN A 74 9.32 -14.58 4.05
CA GLN A 74 9.05 -14.27 5.48
C GLN A 74 7.62 -14.62 5.92
N MET A 75 6.68 -14.75 4.97
CA MET A 75 5.33 -15.26 5.22
C MET A 75 5.33 -16.80 5.27
N ASP A 76 5.87 -17.35 6.36
CA ASP A 76 6.02 -18.79 6.59
C ASP A 76 4.70 -19.56 6.83
N TYR A 77 3.60 -18.86 7.15
CA TYR A 77 2.27 -19.46 7.25
C TYR A 77 1.16 -18.58 6.66
N THR A 78 0.50 -19.08 5.62
CA THR A 78 -0.47 -18.37 4.77
C THR A 78 -1.93 -18.76 5.03
N GLY A 79 -2.23 -19.36 6.19
CA GLY A 79 -3.60 -19.75 6.57
C GLY A 79 -4.22 -20.88 5.72
N GLU A 80 -3.40 -21.59 4.93
CA GLU A 80 -3.80 -22.70 4.05
C GLU A 80 -4.74 -22.29 2.88
N PHE A 81 -5.09 -21.01 2.73
CA PHE A 81 -5.90 -20.45 1.62
C PHE A 81 -5.09 -19.71 0.54
N ARG A 82 -3.78 -19.51 0.74
CA ARG A 82 -2.81 -19.00 -0.25
C ARG A 82 -1.58 -19.93 -0.24
N GLU A 83 -0.94 -20.16 -1.39
CA GLU A 83 0.36 -20.85 -1.40
C GLU A 83 1.47 -19.94 -0.84
N THR A 84 2.43 -20.54 -0.12
CA THR A 84 3.71 -19.89 0.21
C THR A 84 4.60 -19.76 -1.02
N MET A 85 5.55 -18.82 -0.99
CA MET A 85 6.60 -18.73 -2.00
C MET A 85 7.45 -20.01 -2.02
N LYS A 86 7.86 -20.43 -3.22
CA LYS A 86 8.74 -21.57 -3.47
C LYS A 86 9.95 -21.09 -4.27
N HIS A 87 11.14 -21.40 -3.78
CA HIS A 87 12.42 -21.13 -4.44
C HIS A 87 13.11 -22.44 -4.79
N GLU A 88 13.55 -22.58 -6.03
CA GLU A 88 14.22 -23.76 -6.56
C GLU A 88 15.47 -23.29 -7.32
N ILE A 89 16.65 -23.55 -6.76
CA ILE A 89 17.95 -23.33 -7.43
C ILE A 89 18.32 -24.61 -8.17
N PHE A 90 18.75 -24.50 -9.43
CA PHE A 90 19.11 -25.63 -10.28
C PHE A 90 20.34 -25.32 -11.17
N GLU A 91 21.08 -26.36 -11.57
CA GLU A 91 22.22 -26.23 -12.47
C GLU A 91 21.73 -26.13 -13.94
N ILE A 92 22.22 -25.14 -14.70
CA ILE A 92 21.95 -25.09 -16.15
C ILE A 92 22.80 -26.16 -16.85
N GLY A 93 22.16 -27.28 -17.15
CA GLY A 93 22.55 -28.38 -18.04
C GLY A 93 23.99 -28.42 -18.60
N LYS A 94 24.69 -29.53 -18.29
CA LYS A 94 26.06 -30.02 -18.64
C LYS A 94 26.81 -29.48 -19.88
N ASN A 95 26.14 -28.89 -20.87
CA ASN A 95 26.76 -28.27 -22.04
C ASN A 95 27.16 -26.79 -21.81
N MET A 96 26.67 -26.14 -20.74
CA MET A 96 26.93 -24.72 -20.45
C MET A 96 28.21 -24.45 -19.64
N ASN A 97 28.79 -25.47 -18.98
CA ASN A 97 29.93 -25.37 -18.06
C ASN A 97 29.76 -24.32 -16.95
N VAL A 98 29.21 -24.77 -15.81
CA VAL A 98 28.99 -24.04 -14.54
C VAL A 98 28.16 -22.75 -14.63
N GLY A 99 26.86 -22.90 -14.35
CA GLY A 99 25.95 -21.81 -13.97
C GLY A 99 24.81 -22.37 -13.12
N GLU A 100 24.57 -21.74 -11.97
CA GLU A 100 23.35 -21.91 -11.18
C GLU A 100 22.30 -20.90 -11.67
N ASP A 101 21.04 -21.32 -11.71
CA ASP A 101 19.87 -20.56 -12.14
C ASP A 101 18.71 -20.84 -11.17
N ASP A 102 17.67 -20.02 -11.15
CA ASP A 102 16.60 -20.17 -10.18
C ASP A 102 15.17 -20.06 -10.74
N ARG A 103 14.24 -20.59 -9.95
CA ARG A 103 12.81 -20.53 -10.21
C ARG A 103 12.09 -20.10 -8.94
N ILE A 104 11.36 -19.00 -9.06
CA ILE A 104 10.54 -18.43 -7.99
C ILE A 104 9.07 -18.63 -8.39
N ILE A 105 8.32 -19.39 -7.58
CA ILE A 105 6.87 -19.59 -7.75
C ILE A 105 6.17 -18.95 -6.55
N PHE A 106 5.31 -17.98 -6.82
CA PHE A 106 4.55 -17.22 -5.84
C PHE A 106 3.28 -16.70 -6.51
N ASN A 107 2.32 -16.22 -5.71
CA ASN A 107 1.15 -15.54 -6.25
C ASN A 107 1.59 -14.22 -6.89
N THR A 108 1.55 -14.14 -8.22
CA THR A 108 1.87 -12.92 -8.97
C THR A 108 0.59 -12.20 -9.31
N GLN A 109 0.56 -10.91 -9.00
CA GLN A 109 -0.48 -10.03 -9.48
C GLN A 109 0.20 -8.70 -9.97
N THR A 110 -0.46 -7.72 -10.63
CA THR A 110 0.22 -6.66 -11.45
C THR A 110 -0.37 -5.24 -11.36
N THR A 111 0.37 -4.25 -11.89
CA THR A 111 -0.15 -3.02 -12.51
C THR A 111 0.73 -2.65 -13.71
N LYS A 112 0.20 -1.91 -14.70
CA LYS A 112 0.91 -1.50 -15.92
C LYS A 112 1.77 -0.23 -15.75
N ALA A 113 1.72 0.42 -14.59
CA ALA A 113 2.38 1.70 -14.34
C ALA A 113 3.07 1.72 -12.98
N GLY A 114 4.36 2.07 -12.98
CA GLY A 114 5.12 2.36 -11.77
C GLY A 114 4.54 3.53 -10.98
N ILE A 115 4.50 3.38 -9.67
CA ILE A 115 3.97 4.36 -8.71
C ILE A 115 5.14 5.25 -8.29
N VAL A 116 5.27 6.44 -8.89
CA VAL A 116 6.39 7.36 -8.63
C VAL A 116 5.89 8.74 -8.23
N GLY A 117 6.14 9.13 -6.98
CA GLY A 117 5.59 10.34 -6.40
C GLY A 117 6.13 10.70 -5.03
N ARG A 118 5.37 11.50 -4.29
CA ARG A 118 5.69 11.92 -2.91
C ARG A 118 5.08 10.91 -1.95
N GLY A 119 5.91 10.02 -1.43
CA GLY A 119 5.56 9.16 -0.31
C GLY A 119 5.80 9.86 1.02
N VAL A 120 5.11 9.42 2.06
CA VAL A 120 5.13 10.06 3.38
C VAL A 120 4.78 9.03 4.47
N LEU A 121 4.68 9.35 5.77
CA LEU A 121 4.38 8.35 6.80
C LEU A 121 3.49 8.87 7.96
N LEU A 122 2.67 7.97 8.52
CA LEU A 122 1.89 8.08 9.76
C LEU A 122 2.29 6.90 10.67
N GLY A 123 3.19 7.14 11.63
CA GLY A 123 3.54 6.13 12.64
C GLY A 123 2.46 6.03 13.72
N PHE A 124 1.48 5.13 13.57
CA PHE A 124 0.48 4.92 14.62
C PHE A 124 1.10 4.29 15.88
N VAL A 125 2.11 3.42 15.71
CA VAL A 125 2.83 2.79 16.84
C VAL A 125 3.45 3.85 17.75
N SER A 126 4.30 4.72 17.21
CA SER A 126 4.93 5.82 17.96
C SER A 126 3.89 6.80 18.54
N TYR A 127 2.80 7.07 17.81
CA TYR A 127 1.70 7.88 18.33
C TYR A 127 0.99 7.21 19.51
N ALA A 128 0.76 5.89 19.47
CA ALA A 128 0.12 5.14 20.53
C ALA A 128 0.98 5.15 21.80
N GLU A 129 2.28 4.89 21.68
CA GLU A 129 3.26 4.99 22.77
C GLU A 129 3.27 6.38 23.40
N LEU A 130 3.41 7.44 22.59
CA LEU A 130 3.45 8.84 23.05
C LEU A 130 2.16 9.30 23.74
N ASN A 131 1.02 8.67 23.46
CA ASN A 131 -0.28 9.00 24.06
C ASN A 131 -0.75 7.98 25.11
N GLY A 132 0.09 6.99 25.47
CA GLY A 132 -0.26 5.95 26.46
C GLY A 132 -1.39 5.02 26.01
N ILE A 133 -1.63 4.90 24.71
CA ILE A 133 -2.66 4.02 24.13
C ILE A 133 -2.13 2.59 24.15
N LYS A 134 -2.78 1.70 24.92
CA LYS A 134 -2.46 0.26 24.85
C LYS A 134 -2.84 -0.27 23.47
N TYR A 135 -1.86 -0.83 22.77
CA TYR A 135 -1.98 -1.35 21.42
C TYR A 135 -1.22 -2.68 21.29
N ASP A 136 -1.70 -3.58 20.44
CA ASP A 136 -1.09 -4.86 20.11
C ASP A 136 -1.12 -5.04 18.59
N PRO A 137 0.03 -5.05 17.90
CA PRO A 137 0.06 -5.19 16.44
C PRO A 137 -0.34 -6.57 15.91
N LEU A 138 -0.60 -7.57 16.77
CA LEU A 138 -1.05 -8.91 16.38
C LEU A 138 -2.52 -9.19 16.74
N ASP A 139 -3.26 -8.16 17.17
CA ASP A 139 -4.70 -8.27 17.44
C ASP A 139 -5.53 -7.16 16.79
N TYR A 140 -6.85 -7.30 16.85
CA TYR A 140 -7.77 -6.35 16.23
C TYR A 140 -7.60 -4.94 16.80
N CYS A 141 -7.35 -3.97 15.92
CA CYS A 141 -7.41 -2.56 16.24
C CYS A 141 -7.87 -1.75 15.02
N ALA A 142 -9.05 -1.15 15.10
CA ALA A 142 -9.48 -0.12 14.17
C ALA A 142 -8.80 1.20 14.53
N ILE A 143 -7.79 1.60 13.75
CA ILE A 143 -7.01 2.81 13.99
C ILE A 143 -7.85 4.03 13.58
N PRO A 144 -8.23 4.93 14.53
CA PRO A 144 -9.24 5.93 14.23
C PRO A 144 -8.76 7.01 13.28
N LEU A 145 -9.67 7.48 12.42
CA LEU A 145 -9.44 8.61 11.52
C LEU A 145 -9.07 9.88 12.29
N LYS A 146 -9.54 10.02 13.52
CA LYS A 146 -9.12 11.10 14.42
C LYS A 146 -7.61 11.02 14.72
N ALA A 147 -7.09 9.83 15.04
CA ALA A 147 -5.66 9.62 15.27
C ALA A 147 -4.86 9.85 13.98
N ALA A 148 -5.30 9.29 12.85
CA ALA A 148 -4.69 9.54 11.54
C ALA A 148 -4.67 11.04 11.19
N LYS A 149 -5.77 11.79 11.43
CA LYS A 149 -5.86 13.25 11.26
C LYS A 149 -4.98 14.03 12.24
N GLN A 150 -4.74 13.54 13.46
CA GLN A 150 -3.84 14.16 14.43
C GLN A 150 -2.36 13.96 14.07
N ILE A 151 -1.97 12.75 13.67
CA ILE A 151 -0.64 12.46 13.12
C ILE A 151 -0.47 13.23 11.79
N ALA A 152 -1.52 13.38 10.97
CA ALA A 152 -1.52 14.19 9.75
C ALA A 152 -1.38 15.71 9.98
N ALA A 153 -1.68 16.22 11.17
CA ALA A 153 -1.34 17.60 11.55
C ALA A 153 0.16 17.78 11.89
N GLN A 154 0.91 16.68 11.93
CA GLN A 154 2.32 16.59 12.33
C GLN A 154 3.21 15.96 11.21
N SER A 155 2.60 15.16 10.32
CA SER A 155 3.16 14.38 9.18
C SER A 155 2.27 14.53 7.90
N ASN A 156 2.33 13.70 6.82
CA ASN A 156 1.79 14.20 5.51
C ASN A 156 1.38 13.31 4.25
N PHE A 157 1.09 11.99 4.12
CA PHE A 157 0.82 10.80 4.96
C PHE A 157 0.97 9.45 4.14
N GLU A 158 1.47 8.34 4.71
CA GLU A 158 1.19 6.88 4.39
C GLU A 158 0.95 6.16 5.74
N PHE A 159 0.72 4.83 5.84
CA PHE A 159 0.22 4.22 7.09
C PHE A 159 1.13 3.13 7.69
N GLN A 160 1.47 3.23 8.99
CA GLN A 160 2.23 2.23 9.75
C GLN A 160 1.54 1.87 11.07
N ALA A 161 1.33 0.59 11.29
CA ALA A 161 0.70 -0.02 12.47
C ALA A 161 1.55 -1.14 13.11
N GLY A 162 2.71 -1.51 12.54
CA GLY A 162 3.73 -2.37 13.15
C GLY A 162 3.49 -3.88 13.06
N PHE A 163 2.54 -4.35 12.24
CA PHE A 163 2.21 -5.79 12.16
C PHE A 163 3.38 -6.62 11.62
N THR A 164 4.05 -6.24 10.53
CA THR A 164 5.22 -6.98 9.99
C THR A 164 6.28 -7.22 11.06
N ARG A 165 6.73 -6.16 11.75
CA ARG A 165 7.70 -6.25 12.85
C ARG A 165 7.26 -7.23 13.94
N ALA A 166 6.02 -7.11 14.40
CA ALA A 166 5.51 -7.95 15.48
C ALA A 166 5.38 -9.42 15.04
N PHE A 167 5.01 -9.65 13.77
CA PHE A 167 4.84 -10.98 13.21
C PHE A 167 6.18 -11.69 13.01
N GLU A 168 7.21 -11.01 12.51
CA GLU A 168 8.58 -11.54 12.43
C GLU A 168 9.11 -12.04 13.78
N ASN A 169 8.87 -11.27 14.84
CA ASN A 169 9.37 -11.53 16.19
C ASN A 169 8.46 -12.48 17.01
N ALA A 170 7.35 -12.94 16.44
CA ALA A 170 6.43 -13.88 17.08
C ALA A 170 6.95 -15.34 17.01
N SER A 171 6.58 -16.17 18.00
CA SER A 171 6.86 -17.62 17.93
C SER A 171 6.07 -18.28 16.79
N PRO A 172 6.50 -19.44 16.26
CA PRO A 172 5.77 -20.15 15.20
C PRO A 172 4.31 -20.46 15.56
N GLU A 173 4.04 -20.74 16.83
CA GLU A 173 2.69 -20.96 17.36
C GLU A 173 1.86 -19.67 17.34
N LEU A 174 2.46 -18.53 17.74
CA LEU A 174 1.79 -17.22 17.73
C LEU A 174 1.54 -16.72 16.30
N LYS A 175 2.51 -16.89 15.38
CA LYS A 175 2.31 -16.66 13.94
C LYS A 175 1.14 -17.48 13.41
N LYS A 176 1.16 -18.79 13.62
CA LYS A 176 0.11 -19.71 13.14
C LYS A 176 -1.26 -19.36 13.70
N THR A 177 -1.36 -19.16 15.02
CA THR A 177 -2.64 -18.81 15.66
C THR A 177 -3.16 -17.45 15.23
N THR A 178 -2.29 -16.45 14.98
CA THR A 178 -2.69 -15.12 14.51
C THR A 178 -3.30 -15.16 13.10
N ILE A 179 -2.70 -15.91 12.17
CA ILE A 179 -3.23 -16.04 10.81
C ILE A 179 -4.45 -16.98 10.77
N ALA A 180 -4.50 -18.02 11.62
CA ALA A 180 -5.60 -18.97 11.70
C ALA A 180 -6.82 -18.50 12.52
N LYS A 181 -6.84 -17.25 13.03
CA LYS A 181 -8.01 -16.68 13.71
C LYS A 181 -9.24 -16.74 12.78
N SER A 182 -10.37 -17.24 13.29
CA SER A 182 -11.64 -17.30 12.55
C SER A 182 -12.78 -16.76 13.42
N PRO A 183 -13.39 -15.61 13.08
CA PRO A 183 -13.00 -14.70 12.00
C PRO A 183 -11.57 -14.16 12.20
N PHE A 184 -10.93 -13.71 11.12
CA PHE A 184 -9.62 -13.05 11.21
C PHE A 184 -9.70 -11.83 12.15
N GLN A 185 -8.58 -11.48 12.81
CA GLN A 185 -8.48 -10.28 13.64
C GLN A 185 -7.12 -9.62 13.42
N TYR A 186 -7.12 -8.51 12.68
CA TYR A 186 -5.92 -7.75 12.31
C TYR A 186 -6.11 -6.25 12.60
N PRO A 187 -5.04 -5.52 12.96
CA PRO A 187 -5.06 -4.07 13.01
C PRO A 187 -5.11 -3.49 11.58
N GLY A 188 -5.53 -2.23 11.48
CA GLY A 188 -5.57 -1.49 10.22
C GLY A 188 -6.33 -0.18 10.39
N MET A 189 -6.54 0.55 9.29
CA MET A 189 -7.36 1.77 9.31
C MET A 189 -8.83 1.44 9.65
N GLU A 190 -9.53 2.26 10.43
CA GLU A 190 -10.97 2.07 10.65
C GLU A 190 -11.76 2.14 9.32
N SER A 191 -12.80 1.31 9.19
CA SER A 191 -13.52 1.11 7.92
C SER A 191 -14.80 1.93 7.82
N THR A 192 -14.70 3.24 8.07
CA THR A 192 -15.87 4.14 8.12
C THR A 192 -16.06 4.95 6.84
N PHE A 193 -17.28 5.45 6.61
CA PHE A 193 -17.50 6.41 5.51
C PHE A 193 -16.69 7.71 5.65
N GLU A 194 -16.36 8.14 6.87
CA GLU A 194 -15.49 9.31 7.06
C GLU A 194 -14.06 9.06 6.55
N VAL A 195 -13.55 7.83 6.65
CA VAL A 195 -12.23 7.44 6.11
C VAL A 195 -12.26 7.45 4.59
N LEU A 196 -13.28 6.82 4.00
CA LEU A 196 -13.48 6.82 2.55
C LEU A 196 -13.62 8.24 1.99
N GLU A 197 -14.37 9.12 2.66
CA GLU A 197 -14.45 10.53 2.30
C GLU A 197 -13.08 11.24 2.43
N TRP A 198 -12.34 11.01 3.52
CA TRP A 198 -11.05 11.65 3.72
C TRP A 198 -10.01 11.21 2.68
N LEU A 199 -9.89 9.92 2.39
CA LEU A 199 -8.98 9.38 1.38
C LEU A 199 -9.32 9.90 -0.02
N TRP A 200 -10.61 10.00 -0.36
CA TRP A 200 -11.04 10.55 -1.64
C TRP A 200 -10.79 12.06 -1.72
N ASN A 201 -11.32 12.85 -0.79
CA ASN A 201 -11.25 14.32 -0.84
C ASN A 201 -9.81 14.85 -0.74
N THR A 202 -8.89 14.14 -0.09
CA THR A 202 -7.45 14.48 -0.06
C THR A 202 -6.71 14.21 -1.38
N ARG A 203 -7.32 13.46 -2.31
CA ARG A 203 -6.75 13.06 -3.61
C ARG A 203 -5.49 12.20 -3.52
N ILE A 204 -5.46 11.30 -2.54
CA ILE A 204 -4.44 10.26 -2.42
C ILE A 204 -4.48 9.35 -3.67
N ALA A 205 -3.30 8.93 -4.15
CA ALA A 205 -3.18 8.15 -5.39
C ALA A 205 -3.23 6.63 -5.16
N ALA A 206 -2.73 6.18 -4.01
CA ALA A 206 -2.75 4.81 -3.51
C ALA A 206 -2.55 4.86 -1.99
N VAL A 207 -2.98 3.82 -1.26
CA VAL A 207 -2.70 3.64 0.16
C VAL A 207 -1.82 2.40 0.37
N ALA A 208 -0.97 2.40 1.38
CA ALA A 208 -0.14 1.25 1.75
C ALA A 208 -0.06 1.14 3.27
N GLY A 209 0.04 -0.10 3.76
CA GLY A 209 0.22 -0.42 5.19
C GLY A 209 1.09 -1.64 5.42
N ASP A 210 1.55 -1.80 6.65
CA ASP A 210 2.35 -2.93 7.13
C ASP A 210 1.51 -4.08 7.72
N CYS A 211 0.20 -4.05 7.49
CA CYS A 211 -0.79 -5.04 7.92
C CYS A 211 -1.18 -6.04 6.80
N PRO A 212 -1.83 -7.17 7.11
CA PRO A 212 -2.35 -8.14 6.13
C PRO A 212 -3.50 -7.63 5.25
N GLY A 213 -3.97 -6.43 5.52
CA GLY A 213 -4.93 -5.63 4.75
C GLY A 213 -4.84 -4.18 5.23
N PHE A 214 -5.15 -3.20 4.39
CA PHE A 214 -5.07 -1.78 4.79
C PHE A 214 -6.14 -1.38 5.82
N GLU A 215 -7.32 -1.99 5.76
CA GLU A 215 -8.39 -1.79 6.73
C GLU A 215 -8.31 -2.81 7.88
N ALA A 216 -8.73 -2.40 9.07
CA ALA A 216 -8.84 -3.32 10.21
C ALA A 216 -9.88 -4.41 9.93
N TRP A 217 -9.58 -5.64 10.34
CA TRP A 217 -10.49 -6.77 10.16
C TRP A 217 -10.86 -7.38 11.52
N PRO A 218 -12.15 -7.59 11.84
CA PRO A 218 -13.33 -7.31 11.02
C PRO A 218 -13.58 -5.80 10.79
N PRO A 219 -14.10 -5.39 9.62
CA PRO A 219 -14.37 -3.98 9.31
C PRO A 219 -15.39 -3.34 10.27
N SER A 220 -15.23 -2.05 10.57
CA SER A 220 -16.07 -1.33 11.52
C SER A 220 -17.45 -0.93 10.98
N GLU A 221 -17.57 -0.59 9.70
CA GLU A 221 -18.86 -0.31 9.02
C GLU A 221 -18.97 -1.06 7.69
N HIS A 222 -17.97 -0.93 6.82
CA HIS A 222 -18.01 -1.45 5.43
C HIS A 222 -16.68 -2.06 5.00
N VAL A 223 -16.68 -3.00 4.05
CA VAL A 223 -15.43 -3.53 3.45
C VAL A 223 -14.83 -2.48 2.52
N MET A 224 -13.89 -1.67 3.03
CA MET A 224 -13.24 -0.61 2.25
C MET A 224 -12.54 -1.13 1.01
N HIS A 225 -11.97 -2.34 1.02
CA HIS A 225 -11.27 -2.92 -0.13
C HIS A 225 -12.05 -2.80 -1.46
N GLN A 226 -13.36 -3.06 -1.44
CA GLN A 226 -14.19 -3.02 -2.64
C GLN A 226 -14.43 -1.58 -3.11
N ILE A 227 -14.59 -0.63 -2.19
CA ILE A 227 -14.82 0.78 -2.50
C ILE A 227 -13.52 1.45 -2.96
N LEU A 228 -12.37 1.13 -2.35
CA LEU A 228 -11.06 1.61 -2.78
C LEU A 228 -10.70 1.06 -4.16
N LEU A 229 -10.62 -0.27 -4.32
CA LEU A 229 -10.15 -0.89 -5.56
C LEU A 229 -11.15 -0.71 -6.71
N ALA A 230 -12.39 -1.18 -6.54
CA ALA A 230 -13.38 -1.18 -7.62
C ALA A 230 -14.20 0.12 -7.70
N GLY A 231 -14.41 0.83 -6.59
CA GLY A 231 -15.13 2.11 -6.58
C GLY A 231 -14.26 3.28 -7.05
N PHE A 232 -13.17 3.57 -6.34
CA PHE A 232 -12.29 4.72 -6.61
C PHE A 232 -11.24 4.46 -7.68
N GLY A 233 -10.85 3.19 -7.90
CA GLY A 233 -9.63 2.85 -8.64
C GLY A 233 -8.35 3.16 -7.84
N MET A 234 -8.42 3.03 -6.51
CA MET A 234 -7.32 3.30 -5.58
C MET A 234 -6.61 2.01 -5.18
N LEU A 235 -5.32 1.93 -5.48
CA LEU A 235 -4.49 0.78 -5.16
C LEU A 235 -4.23 0.68 -3.65
N ILE A 236 -4.10 -0.56 -3.19
CA ILE A 236 -3.80 -0.93 -1.81
C ILE A 236 -2.46 -1.68 -1.80
N GLY A 237 -1.56 -1.26 -0.91
CA GLY A 237 -0.35 -1.99 -0.52
C GLY A 237 -0.53 -2.61 0.87
N GLU A 238 -0.06 -3.85 1.02
CA GLU A 238 -0.18 -4.67 2.24
C GLU A 238 1.22 -5.20 2.62
N MET A 239 1.43 -5.52 3.89
CA MET A 239 2.68 -6.13 4.40
C MET A 239 3.97 -5.37 4.04
N PHE A 240 3.94 -4.03 4.06
CA PHE A 240 5.15 -3.21 3.91
C PHE A 240 6.07 -3.32 5.14
N VAL A 241 7.38 -3.08 4.95
CA VAL A 241 8.34 -2.89 6.04
C VAL A 241 8.62 -1.40 6.19
N LEU A 242 8.20 -0.82 7.32
CA LEU A 242 8.19 0.63 7.53
C LEU A 242 9.11 1.08 8.68
N ASP A 243 9.89 0.17 9.26
CA ASP A 243 10.59 0.37 10.54
C ASP A 243 11.80 1.28 10.47
N GLU A 244 12.73 1.00 9.54
CA GLU A 244 13.89 1.86 9.29
C GLU A 244 13.43 3.26 8.84
N LEU A 245 12.41 3.29 7.98
CA LEU A 245 11.79 4.52 7.51
C LEU A 245 11.18 5.35 8.65
N ALA A 246 10.45 4.72 9.57
CA ALA A 246 9.86 5.39 10.73
C ALA A 246 10.91 5.97 11.66
N ALA A 247 11.93 5.19 12.02
CA ALA A 247 13.04 5.64 12.86
C ALA A 247 13.79 6.83 12.22
N GLU A 248 13.99 6.79 10.90
CA GLU A 248 14.66 7.86 10.16
C GLU A 248 13.77 9.12 10.00
N CYS A 249 12.46 8.94 9.80
CA CYS A 249 11.50 10.05 9.78
C CYS A 249 11.44 10.76 11.15
N GLU A 250 11.44 9.99 12.24
CA GLU A 250 11.55 10.50 13.60
C GLU A 250 12.90 11.19 13.86
N ARG A 251 14.00 10.68 13.32
CA ARG A 251 15.35 11.28 13.46
C ARG A 251 15.45 12.60 12.70
N GLN A 252 14.89 12.69 11.50
CA GLN A 252 14.86 13.93 10.70
C GLN A 252 13.77 14.91 11.16
N LYS A 253 12.80 14.47 11.97
CA LYS A 253 11.52 15.17 12.23
C LYS A 253 10.81 15.57 10.94
N ARG A 254 10.84 14.66 9.97
CA ARG A 254 10.29 14.80 8.63
C ARG A 254 9.82 13.45 8.14
N TRP A 255 8.52 13.33 7.92
CA TRP A 255 7.90 12.08 7.47
C TRP A 255 7.76 11.97 5.96
N THR A 256 8.15 12.98 5.18
CA THR A 256 8.00 13.03 3.70
C THR A 256 9.25 12.56 2.98
N PHE A 257 9.08 11.90 1.85
CA PHE A 257 10.15 11.34 1.02
C PHE A 257 9.70 11.23 -0.45
N PHE A 258 10.64 10.90 -1.34
CA PHE A 258 10.32 10.45 -2.68
C PHE A 258 10.06 8.94 -2.63
N PHE A 259 8.97 8.48 -3.24
CA PHE A 259 8.58 7.08 -3.25
C PHE A 259 8.58 6.53 -4.67
N THR A 260 9.12 5.32 -4.82
CA THR A 260 8.96 4.50 -6.02
C THR A 260 8.45 3.12 -5.64
N SER A 261 7.50 2.60 -6.41
CA SER A 261 7.20 1.18 -6.52
C SER A 261 7.14 0.85 -8.01
N GLU A 262 7.91 -0.15 -8.46
CA GLU A 262 7.87 -0.66 -9.85
C GLU A 262 7.43 -2.14 -9.85
N PRO A 263 6.11 -2.40 -9.84
CA PRO A 263 5.49 -3.72 -9.95
C PRO A 263 5.94 -4.56 -11.15
N LEU A 264 5.84 -5.88 -11.00
CA LEU A 264 6.19 -6.82 -12.06
C LEU A 264 5.19 -6.72 -13.23
N ASN A 265 5.73 -6.60 -14.45
CA ASN A 265 4.98 -6.47 -15.71
C ASN A 265 4.38 -7.82 -16.18
N VAL A 266 3.50 -8.39 -15.34
CA VAL A 266 2.80 -9.66 -15.55
C VAL A 266 1.43 -9.38 -16.16
N LYS A 267 1.30 -9.52 -17.48
CA LYS A 267 0.04 -9.26 -18.19
C LYS A 267 -1.11 -10.13 -17.64
N GLY A 268 -2.07 -9.50 -16.97
CA GLY A 268 -3.27 -10.15 -16.44
C GLY A 268 -3.28 -10.41 -14.93
N GLY A 269 -2.25 -9.97 -14.19
CA GLY A 269 -2.28 -9.95 -12.72
C GLY A 269 -3.19 -8.86 -12.12
N VAL A 270 -3.23 -8.77 -10.78
CA VAL A 270 -4.10 -7.90 -9.94
C VAL A 270 -3.46 -7.39 -8.61
N ALA A 271 -2.38 -6.57 -8.64
CA ALA A 271 -1.43 -6.14 -7.55
C ALA A 271 -0.12 -6.97 -7.31
N SER A 272 1.08 -6.38 -7.35
CA SER A 272 2.37 -7.13 -7.35
C SER A 272 3.11 -7.09 -6.00
N PRO A 273 4.15 -7.94 -5.76
CA PRO A 273 5.20 -7.59 -4.80
C PRO A 273 5.68 -6.16 -5.07
N PRO A 274 5.77 -5.30 -4.03
CA PRO A 274 5.69 -3.86 -4.23
C PRO A 274 6.95 -3.28 -4.90
N ASN A 275 8.12 -3.91 -4.74
CA ASN A 275 9.40 -3.37 -5.22
C ASN A 275 9.57 -1.89 -4.80
N ALA A 276 9.24 -1.61 -3.55
CA ALA A 276 9.05 -0.28 -2.99
C ALA A 276 10.34 0.27 -2.35
N LEU A 277 10.56 1.57 -2.53
CA LEU A 277 11.71 2.31 -2.06
C LEU A 277 11.30 3.73 -1.62
N ALA A 278 11.66 4.10 -0.41
CA ALA A 278 11.66 5.49 0.05
C ALA A 278 13.06 6.12 -0.14
N MET A 279 13.11 7.37 -0.61
CA MET A 279 14.33 8.16 -0.74
C MET A 279 14.18 9.53 -0.08
N LEU A 280 15.09 9.83 0.85
CA LEU A 280 14.98 10.95 1.80
C LEU A 280 15.88 12.13 1.48
#